data_AF-A0A7Y8WME0-F1
#
_entry.id   AF-A0A7Y8WME0-F1
#
_cell.length_a   1.000
_cell.length_b   1.000
_cell.length_c   1.000
_cell.angle_alpha   90.00
_cell.angle_beta   90.00
_cell.angle_gamma   90.00
#
_symmetry.space_group_name_H-M   'P 1'
#
loop_
_entity.id
_entity.type
_entity.pdbx_description
1 polymer ?
#
loop_
_entity_poly.entity_id
_entity_poly.type
_entity_poly.pdbx_seq_one_letter_code
_entity_poly.pdbx_strand_id
1 'polypeptide(L)' 'MNLFVNALSIVIVGILAVSLIYTLSVARQKKAVEGELDTKIAEPVQRHIYLSNPIFWAYGIFFTLVLFIILFVAITFFR' A
#
# COMPACT_ATOMS: atom_id res chain seq x y z
N MET A 1 -26.72 5.09 14.04
CA MET A 1 -25.54 4.34 13.51
C MET A 1 -25.32 3.12 14.38
N ASN A 2 -25.03 1.96 13.80
CA ASN A 2 -24.86 0.69 14.53
C ASN A 2 -23.46 0.62 15.19
N LEU A 3 -23.35 0.00 16.37
CA LEU A 3 -22.09 -0.18 17.10
C LEU A 3 -21.00 -0.82 16.22
N PHE A 4 -21.40 -1.80 15.40
CA PHE A 4 -20.52 -2.46 14.44
C PHE A 4 -19.93 -1.48 13.41
N VAL A 5 -20.79 -0.63 12.83
CA VAL A 5 -20.39 0.34 11.81
C VAL A 5 -19.46 1.39 12.42
N ASN A 6 -19.74 1.83 13.64
CA ASN A 6 -18.89 2.79 14.36
C ASN A 6 -17.50 2.20 14.66
N ALA A 7 -17.43 0.96 15.16
CA ALA A 7 -16.18 0.28 15.44
C ALA A 7 -15.33 0.11 14.17
N LEU A 8 -15.94 -0.34 13.07
CA LEU A 8 -15.26 -0.49 11.79
C LEU A 8 -14.75 0.85 11.25
N SER A 9 -15.53 1.91 11.41
CA SER A 9 -15.15 3.25 10.96
C SER A 9 -13.92 3.78 11.69
N ILE A 10 -13.83 3.55 13.01
CA ILE A 10 -12.65 3.93 13.81
C ILE A 10 -11.40 3.19 13.32
N VAL A 11 -11.51 1.88 13.04
CA VAL A 11 -10.40 1.07 12.55
C VAL A 11 -9.91 1.61 11.19
N ILE A 12 -10.82 1.89 10.27
CA ILE A 12 -10.49 2.43 8.94
C ILE A 12 -9.77 3.77 9.07
N VAL A 13 -10.30 4.70 9.89
CA VAL A 13 -9.67 6.00 10.11
C VAL A 13 -8.27 5.84 10.73
N GLY A 14 -8.11 4.91 11.67
CA GLY A 14 -6.80 4.60 12.26
C GLY A 14 -5.78 4.12 11.22
N ILE A 15 -6.18 3.17 10.36
CA ILE A 15 -5.32 2.65 9.28
C ILE A 15 -4.92 3.77 8.31
N LEU A 16 -5.88 4.63 7.92
CA LEU A 16 -5.62 5.76 7.03
C LEU A 16 -4.67 6.77 7.65
N ALA A 17 -4.86 7.12 8.93
CA ALA A 17 -4.00 8.06 9.64
C ALA A 17 -2.55 7.55 9.75
N VAL A 18 -2.37 6.28 10.14
CA VAL A 18 -1.04 5.65 10.23
C VAL A 18 -0.37 5.61 8.86
N SER A 19 -1.11 5.21 7.82
CA SER A 19 -0.58 5.13 6.45
C SER A 19 -0.15 6.50 5.92
N LEU A 20 -0.92 7.55 6.21
CA LEU A 20 -0.60 8.92 5.82
C LEU A 20 0.65 9.42 6.54
N ILE A 21 0.75 9.21 7.87
CA ILE A 21 1.93 9.59 8.65
C ILE A 21 3.18 8.88 8.14
N TYR A 22 3.08 7.57 7.89
CA TYR A 22 4.19 6.79 7.34
C TYR A 22 4.63 7.32 5.98
N THR A 23 3.68 7.58 5.08
CA THR A 23 3.95 8.13 3.74
C THR A 23 4.64 9.48 3.81
N LEU A 24 4.17 10.39 4.68
CA LEU A 24 4.78 11.70 4.88
C LEU A 24 6.19 11.59 5.50
N SER A 25 6.39 10.65 6.44
CA SER A 25 7.71 10.38 7.04
C SER A 25 8.71 9.92 5.98
N VAL A 26 8.33 8.94 5.14
CA VAL A 26 9.17 8.45 4.04
C VAL A 26 9.44 9.54 3.01
N ALA A 27 8.43 10.34 2.65
CA ALA A 27 8.60 11.46 1.72
C ALA A 27 9.58 12.52 2.25
N ARG A 28 9.53 12.83 3.55
CA ARG A 28 10.47 13.75 4.21
C ARG A 28 11.88 13.18 4.26
N GLN A 29 12.03 11.88 4.53
CA GLN A 29 13.33 11.20 4.49
C GLN A 29 13.94 11.23 3.09
N LYS A 30 13.14 11.01 2.04
CA LYS A 30 13.63 11.13 0.65
C LYS A 30 14.10 12.54 0.31
N LYS A 31 13.35 13.59 0.69
CA LYS A 31 13.78 14.99 0.52
C LYS A 31 15.04 15.35 1.33
N ALA A 32 15.21 14.78 2.51
CA ALA A 32 16.42 14.97 3.31
C ALA A 32 17.65 14.23 2.73
N VAL A 33 17.41 13.22 1.87
CA VAL A 33 18.43 12.40 1.20
C VAL A 33 18.66 12.86 -0.26
N GLU A 34 17.94 13.86 -0.77
CA GLU A 34 18.19 14.54 -2.06
C GLU A 34 19.49 15.38 -2.09
N GLY A 35 20.44 15.09 -1.19
CA GLY A 35 21.83 15.48 -1.38
C GLY A 35 22.46 14.55 -2.43
N GLU A 36 22.82 15.13 -3.58
CA GLU A 36 23.42 14.46 -4.73
C GLU A 36 22.49 13.50 -5.48
N LEU A 37 21.61 14.05 -6.34
CA LEU A 37 20.77 13.31 -7.29
C LEU A 37 21.54 12.37 -8.24
N ASP A 38 22.87 12.49 -8.30
CA ASP A 38 23.81 11.64 -9.06
C ASP A 38 24.61 10.63 -8.20
N THR A 39 24.24 10.42 -6.93
CA THR A 39 24.88 9.37 -6.12
C THR A 39 24.42 7.98 -6.54
N LYS A 40 25.37 7.03 -6.56
CA LYS A 40 25.09 5.62 -6.85
C LYS A 40 24.02 5.11 -5.89
N ILE A 41 22.92 4.60 -6.43
CA ILE A 41 21.85 3.95 -5.65
C ILE A 41 22.51 2.91 -4.73
N ALA A 42 22.25 3.01 -3.43
CA ALA A 42 22.84 2.11 -2.44
C ALA A 42 22.61 0.64 -2.83
N GLU A 43 23.67 -0.18 -2.81
CA GLU A 43 23.65 -1.61 -3.20
C GLU A 43 22.49 -2.43 -2.58
N PRO A 44 22.04 -2.20 -1.34
CA PRO A 44 20.93 -2.97 -0.76
C PRO A 44 19.61 -2.75 -1.50
N VAL A 45 19.38 -1.54 -2.02
CA VAL A 45 18.16 -1.17 -2.77
C VAL A 45 18.18 -1.79 -4.16
N GLN A 46 19.36 -1.91 -4.78
CA GLN A 46 19.52 -2.59 -6.07
C GLN A 46 19.22 -4.09 -5.98
N ARG A 47 19.48 -4.72 -4.83
CA ARG A 47 19.30 -6.16 -4.66
C ARG A 47 17.82 -6.59 -4.64
N HIS A 48 16.89 -5.70 -4.28
CA HIS A 48 15.46 -6.02 -4.15
C HIS A 48 14.55 -4.94 -4.77
N ILE A 49 14.92 -4.42 -5.94
CA ILE A 49 14.22 -3.29 -6.61
C ILE A 49 12.70 -3.48 -6.66
N TYR A 50 12.21 -4.68 -6.99
CA TYR A 50 10.78 -4.96 -7.12
C TYR A 50 10.06 -5.10 -5.78
N LEU A 51 10.69 -5.71 -4.78
CA LEU A 51 10.10 -5.91 -3.45
C LEU A 51 10.15 -4.63 -2.60
N SER A 52 11.10 -3.74 -2.86
CA SER A 52 11.21 -2.46 -2.17
C SER A 52 10.38 -1.35 -2.83
N ASN A 53 9.79 -1.59 -4.01
CA ASN A 53 8.96 -0.60 -4.70
C ASN A 53 7.48 -0.78 -4.31
N PRO A 54 6.88 0.16 -3.56
CA PRO A 54 5.48 0.07 -3.14
C PRO A 54 4.49 0.02 -4.32
N ILE A 55 4.88 0.49 -5.51
CA ILE A 55 4.05 0.41 -6.72
C ILE A 55 3.82 -1.05 -7.14
N PHE A 56 4.83 -1.91 -7.01
CA PHE A 56 4.71 -3.32 -7.38
C PHE A 56 3.74 -4.05 -6.44
N TRP A 57 3.82 -3.76 -5.14
CA TRP A 57 2.86 -4.25 -4.16
C TRP A 57 1.43 -3.77 -4.44
N ALA A 58 1.26 -2.50 -4.83
CA ALA A 58 -0.06 -1.97 -5.18
C ALA A 58 -0.71 -2.74 -6.33
N TYR A 59 0.04 -3.04 -7.40
CA TYR A 59 -0.45 -3.88 -8.50
C TYR A 59 -0.79 -5.30 -8.04
N GLY A 60 0.07 -5.94 -7.25
CA GLY A 60 -0.18 -7.28 -6.71
C GLY A 60 -1.47 -7.35 -5.89
N ILE A 61 -1.68 -6.38 -4.99
CA ILE A 61 -2.90 -6.27 -4.18
C ILE A 61 -4.12 -6.03 -5.09
N PHE A 62 -4.01 -5.11 -6.06
CA PHE A 62 -5.09 -4.81 -6.99
C PHE A 62 -5.56 -6.05 -7.76
N PHE A 63 -4.65 -6.77 -8.41
CA PHE A 63 -5.01 -7.97 -9.18
C PHE A 63 -5.56 -9.08 -8.29
N THR A 64 -5.06 -9.23 -7.06
CA THR A 64 -5.58 -10.19 -6.08
C THR A 64 -7.02 -9.87 -5.70
N LEU A 65 -7.32 -8.60 -5.42
CA LEU A 65 -8.69 -8.15 -5.11
C LEU A 65 -9.63 -8.35 -6.31
N VAL A 66 -9.18 -8.03 -7.53
CA VAL A 66 -9.95 -8.28 -8.76
C VAL A 66 -10.28 -9.76 -8.90
N LEU A 67 -9.31 -10.66 -8.69
CA LEU A 67 -9.54 -12.10 -8.71
C LEU A 67 -10.57 -12.54 -7.67
N PHE A 68 -10.47 -12.04 -6.43
CA PHE A 68 -11.47 -12.34 -5.40
C PHE A 68 -12.86 -11.86 -5.76
N ILE A 69 -13.00 -10.67 -6.35
CA ILE A 69 -14.29 -10.15 -6.82
C ILE A 69 -14.85 -11.05 -7.93
N ILE A 70 -14.03 -11.43 -8.92
CA ILE A 70 -14.44 -12.32 -10.02
C ILE A 70 -14.93 -13.66 -9.45
N LEU A 71 -14.17 -14.27 -8.54
CA LEU A 71 -14.55 -15.53 -7.90
C LEU A 71 -15.84 -15.40 -7.10
N PHE A 72 -15.98 -14.35 -6.30
CA PHE A 72 -17.19 -14.07 -5.54
C PHE A 72 -18.42 -13.96 -6.46
N VAL A 73 -18.28 -13.20 -7.55
CA VAL A 73 -19.36 -13.02 -8.54
C VAL A 73 -19.68 -14.34 -9.25
N ALA A 74 -18.67 -15.09 -9.68
CA ALA A 74 -18.86 -16.38 -10.34
C ALA A 74 -19.61 -17.38 -9.45
N ILE A 75 -19.24 -17.49 -8.17
CA ILE A 75 -19.88 -18.42 -7.22
C ILE A 75 -21.30 -17.97 -6.85
N THR A 76 -21.51 -16.66 -6.72
CA THR A 76 -22.79 -16.12 -6.23
C THR A 76 -23.85 -16.01 -7.33
N PHE A 77 -23.45 -15.62 -8.54
CA PHE A 77 -24.38 -15.25 -9.62
C PHE A 77 -24.37 -16.21 -10.81
N PHE A 78 -23.32 -16.99 -11.03
CA PHE A 78 -23.23 -17.95 -12.14
C PHE A 78 -23.44 -19.41 -11.69
N ARG A 79 -24.09 -19.59 -10.54
CA ARG A 79 -24.52 -20.90 -10.05
C ARG A 79 -25.98 -21.19 -10.45
#